data_AF-A0A2V8I5E4-F1
#
_entry.id   AF-A0A2V8I5E4-F1
#
_cell.length_a   1.000
_cell.length_b   1.000
_cell.length_c   1.000
_cell.angle_alpha   90.00
_cell.angle_beta   90.00
_cell.angle_gamma   90.00
#
_symmetry.space_group_name_H-M   'P 1'
#
loop_
_entity.id
_entity.type
_entity.pdbx_description
1 polymer ?
#
loop_
_entity_poly.entity_id
_entity_poly.type
_entity_poly.pdbx_seq_one_letter_code
_entity_poly.pdbx_strand_id
1 'polypeptide(L)' 'MWFELPKNVDALKLYRLAALQNISILPGLIFSASGQFTNYVRMSCGFPLDDSIDNALRTLGTLCGTAVTPLVS' A
#
# COMPACT_ATOMS: atom_id res chain seq x y z
N MET A 1 6.85 -9.71 -1.03
CA MET A 1 5.74 -10.25 -0.22
C MET A 1 4.46 -9.53 -0.60
N TRP A 2 3.32 -10.21 -0.49
CA TRP A 2 1.99 -9.65 -0.72
C TRP A 2 1.31 -9.36 0.61
N PHE A 3 0.59 -8.25 0.67
CA PHE A 3 -0.16 -7.83 1.84
C PHE A 3 -1.59 -7.50 1.42
N GLU A 4 -2.55 -8.12 2.10
CA GLU A 4 -3.96 -7.73 2.05
C GLU A 4 -4.19 -6.62 3.08
N LEU A 5 -4.68 -5.47 2.62
CA LEU A 5 -5.07 -4.36 3.50
C LEU A 5 -6.56 -4.46 3.84
N PRO A 6 -7.06 -3.71 4.84
CA PRO A 6 -8.49 -3.61 5.07
C PRO A 6 -9.26 -3.30 3.78
N LYS A 7 -10.44 -3.92 3.59
CA LYS A 7 -11.20 -3.88 2.33
C LYS A 7 -11.54 -2.48 1.82
N ASN A 8 -11.59 -1.52 2.73
CA ASN A 8 -11.89 -0.12 2.44
C ASN A 8 -10.65 0.70 2.02
N VAL A 9 -9.45 0.13 2.04
CA VAL A 9 -8.23 0.82 1.61
C VAL A 9 -8.06 0.67 0.10
N ASP A 10 -7.91 1.79 -0.60
CA ASP A 10 -7.56 1.83 -2.02
C ASP A 10 -6.03 1.80 -2.18
N ALA A 11 -5.51 0.68 -2.67
CA ALA A 11 -4.08 0.47 -2.85
C ALA A 11 -3.47 1.41 -3.91
N LEU A 12 -4.24 1.85 -4.92
CA LEU A 12 -3.77 2.80 -5.92
C LEU A 12 -3.64 4.21 -5.31
N LYS A 13 -4.58 4.61 -4.47
CA LYS A 13 -4.48 5.85 -3.68
C LYS A 13 -3.30 5.79 -2.72
N LEU A 14 -3.15 4.68 -1.99
CA LEU A 14 -2.01 4.45 -1.09
C LEU A 14 -0.67 4.55 -1.84
N TYR A 15 -0.56 3.93 -3.01
CA TYR A 15 0.63 4.00 -3.86
C TYR A 15 1.01 5.44 -4.21
N ARG A 16 0.04 6.26 -4.63
CA ARG A 16 0.28 7.67 -4.97
C ARG A 16 0.74 8.48 -3.75
N LEU A 17 0.14 8.24 -2.59
CA LEU A 17 0.53 8.91 -1.35
C LEU A 17 1.93 8.48 -0.88
N ALA A 18 2.24 7.19 -0.95
CA ALA A 18 3.54 6.64 -0.58
C ALA A 18 4.66 7.18 -1.49
N ALA A 19 4.40 7.33 -2.79
CA ALA A 19 5.36 7.90 -3.73
C ALA A 19 5.77 9.35 -3.36
N LEU A 20 4.83 10.16 -2.83
CA LEU A 20 5.14 11.50 -2.33
C LEU A 20 6.06 11.49 -1.09
N GLN A 21 6.14 10.38 -0.38
CA GLN A 21 7.01 10.17 0.78
C GLN A 21 8.31 9.41 0.42
N ASN A 22 8.60 9.23 -0.87
CA ASN A 22 9.71 8.40 -1.37
C ASN A 22 9.62 6.92 -0.96
N ILE A 23 8.42 6.41 -0.73
CA ILE A 23 8.16 5.00 -0.39
C ILE A 23 7.60 4.29 -1.62
N SER A 24 8.30 3.25 -2.07
CA SER A 24 7.89 2.46 -3.23
C SER A 24 7.11 1.22 -2.81
N ILE A 25 5.87 1.11 -3.29
CA ILE A 25 5.01 -0.07 -3.19
C ILE A 25 4.41 -0.34 -4.57
N LEU A 26 3.93 -1.55 -4.81
CA LEU A 26 3.20 -1.87 -6.05
C LEU A 26 1.75 -2.23 -5.73
N PRO A 27 0.76 -1.48 -6.25
CA PRO A 27 -0.65 -1.78 -5.98
C PRO A 27 -1.09 -3.06 -6.71
N GLY A 28 -1.91 -3.89 -6.07
CA GLY A 28 -2.37 -5.17 -6.62
C GLY A 28 -3.11 -5.04 -7.95
N LEU A 29 -3.76 -3.89 -8.19
CA LEU A 29 -4.48 -3.59 -9.42
C LEU A 29 -3.60 -3.72 -10.68
N ILE A 30 -2.30 -3.43 -10.63
CA ILE A 30 -1.43 -3.53 -11.82
C ILE A 30 -1.21 -5.00 -12.26
N PHE A 31 -1.52 -5.95 -11.38
CA PHE A 31 -1.39 -7.39 -11.61
C PHE A 31 -2.73 -8.06 -11.91
N SER A 32 -3.83 -7.30 -12.03
CA SER A 32 -5.16 -7.84 -12.31
C SER A 32 -5.80 -7.19 -13.54
N ALA A 33 -5.96 -7.98 -14.61
CA ALA A 33 -6.69 -7.55 -15.80
C ALA A 33 -8.20 -7.35 -15.56
N SER A 34 -8.74 -7.98 -14.50
CA SER A 34 -10.16 -7.93 -14.13
C SER A 34 -10.48 -6.90 -13.03
N GLY A 35 -9.50 -6.07 -12.63
CA GLY A 35 -9.71 -5.06 -11.59
C GLY A 35 -9.82 -5.61 -10.16
N GLN A 36 -9.34 -6.84 -9.92
CA GLN A 36 -9.29 -7.45 -8.58
C GLN A 36 -8.07 -6.94 -7.78
N PHE A 37 -8.02 -7.30 -6.50
CA PHE A 37 -6.90 -6.97 -5.60
C PHE A 37 -6.69 -5.46 -5.38
N THR A 38 -7.78 -4.69 -5.38
CA THR A 38 -7.77 -3.23 -5.20
C THR A 38 -7.29 -2.79 -3.81
N ASN A 39 -7.34 -3.68 -2.82
CA ASN A 39 -6.83 -3.49 -1.46
C ASN A 39 -5.53 -4.26 -1.17
N TYR A 40 -4.84 -4.77 -2.19
CA TYR A 40 -3.58 -5.49 -1.99
C TYR A 40 -2.38 -4.66 -2.42
N VAL A 41 -1.24 -4.87 -1.76
CA VAL A 41 0.03 -4.28 -2.15
C VAL A 41 1.14 -5.33 -2.16
N ARG A 42 2.10 -5.16 -3.07
CA ARG A 42 3.33 -5.93 -3.14
C ARG A 42 4.49 -5.05 -2.70
N MET A 43 5.30 -5.57 -1.77
CA MET A 43 6.52 -4.93 -1.29
C MET A 43 7.71 -5.89 -1.33
N SER A 44 8.91 -5.34 -1.52
CA SER A 44 10.16 -6.10 -1.40
C SER A 44 10.55 -6.21 0.07
N CYS A 45 10.90 -7.42 0.52
CA CYS A 45 11.27 -7.71 1.91
C CYS A 45 12.66 -8.35 2.02
N GLY A 46 13.55 -8.05 1.06
CA GLY A 46 14.90 -8.62 0.99
C GLY A 46 15.98 -7.78 1.66
N PHE A 47 15.61 -6.62 2.22
CA PHE A 47 16.54 -5.69 2.86
C PHE A 47 16.51 -5.88 4.38
N PRO A 48 17.64 -5.68 5.08
CA PRO A 48 17.67 -5.64 6.54
C PRO A 48 16.70 -4.58 7.07
N LEU A 49 15.99 -4.88 8.15
CA LEU A 49 15.14 -3.91 8.84
C LEU A 49 16.05 -2.92 9.60
N ASP A 50 16.29 -1.77 9.00
CA ASP A 50 16.96 -0.63 9.62
C ASP A 50 15.96 0.47 9.99
N ASP A 51 16.45 1.55 10.60
CA ASP A 51 15.62 2.68 11.02
C ASP A 51 14.92 3.36 9.83
N SER A 52 15.49 3.32 8.63
CA SER A 52 14.87 3.89 7.43
C SER A 52 13.64 3.08 7.02
N ILE A 53 13.78 1.75 7.00
CA ILE A 53 12.66 0.85 6.69
C ILE A 53 11.59 0.91 7.79
N ASP A 54 11.97 0.94 9.08
CA ASP A 54 11.01 1.07 10.17
C ASP A 54 10.17 2.37 10.03
N ASN A 55 10.84 3.49 9.77
CA ASN A 55 10.16 4.77 9.54
C ASN A 55 9.26 4.77 8.30
N ALA A 56 9.72 4.15 7.20
CA ALA A 56 8.91 3.98 5.99
C ALA A 56 7.65 3.13 6.27
N LEU A 57 7.77 2.04 7.03
CA LEU A 57 6.64 1.19 7.41
C LEU A 57 5.64 1.93 8.31
N ARG A 58 6.10 2.73 9.27
CA ARG A 58 5.23 3.59 10.11
C ARG A 58 4.49 4.64 9.29
N THR A 59 5.19 5.27 8.36
CA THR A 59 4.60 6.25 7.43
C THR A 59 3.54 5.58 6.56
N LEU A 60 3.85 4.40 6.00
CA LEU A 60 2.91 3.64 5.20
C LEU A 60 1.65 3.25 6.00
N GLY A 61 1.81 2.82 7.25
CA GLY A 61 0.68 2.53 8.15
C GLY A 61 -0.21 3.75 8.38
N THR A 62 0.38 4.94 8.54
CA THR A 62 -0.37 6.20 8.67
C THR A 62 -1.13 6.53 7.38
N LEU A 63 -0.47 6.37 6.22
CA LEU A 63 -1.08 6.61 4.91
C LEU A 63 -2.21 5.62 4.59
N CYS A 64 -2.15 4.37 5.09
CA CYS A 64 -3.26 3.43 4.96
C CYS A 64 -4.56 3.99 5.56
N GLY A 65 -4.48 4.72 6.68
CA GLY A 65 -5.65 5.36 7.30
C GLY A 65 -6.27 6.49 6.47
N THR A 66 -5.49 7.13 5.60
CA THR A 66 -5.96 8.23 4.73
C THR A 66 -6.34 7.74 3.33
N ALA A 67 -5.81 6.59 2.91
CA ALA A 67 -6.11 5.93 1.65
C ALA A 67 -7.45 5.17 1.65
N VAL A 68 -8.30 5.38 2.66
CA VAL A 68 -9.63 4.78 2.74
C VAL A 68 -10.56 5.40 1.69
N THR A 69 -11.34 4.54 1.04
CA THR A 69 -12.48 4.89 0.19
C THR A 69 -13.76 4.56 0.96
N PRO A 70 -14.79 5.42 0.93
CA PRO A 70 -16.07 5.12 1.56
C PRO A 70 -16.60 3.79 1.01
N LEU A 71 -16.98 2.87 1.89
CA LEU A 71 -17.73 1.69 1.48
C LEU A 71 -19.07 2.19 0.96
N VAL A 72 -19.29 2.04 -0.35
CA VAL A 72 -20.58 2.36 -0.96
C VAL A 72 -21.60 1.41 -0.33
N SER A 73 -22.60 2.00 0.34
CA SER A 73 -23.75 1.31 0.94
C SER A 73 -24.63 0.66 -0.11
#